data_AF-A0A976IGG4-F1
#
_entry.id   AF-A0A976IGG4-F1
#
_cell.length_a   1.000
_cell.length_b   1.000
_cell.length_c   1.000
_cell.angle_alpha   90.00
_cell.angle_beta   90.00
_cell.angle_gamma   90.00
#
_symmetry.space_group_name_H-M   'P 1'
#
loop_
_entity.id
_entity.type
_entity.pdbx_description
1 polymer ?
#
loop_
_entity_poly.entity_id
_entity_poly.type
_entity_poly.pdbx_seq_one_letter_code
_entity_poly.pdbx_strand_id
1 'polypeptide(L)' 'MVTGAPPFERPDDADPRFQMIAKGLMSDMLDSWGMDHVSASVRDLMSKMLIVDDPSRRLTVEQIAMHPWIQGG' A
#
# COMPACT_ATOMS: atom_id res chain seq x y z
N MET A 1 12.61 -4.62 2.15
CA MET A 1 11.36 -5.13 1.54
C MET A 1 10.41 -5.50 2.67
N VAL A 2 9.20 -4.96 2.72
CA VAL A 2 8.30 -5.07 3.89
C VAL A 2 7.39 -6.30 3.84
N THR A 3 6.82 -6.63 2.68
CA THR A 3 5.88 -7.74 2.50
C THR A 3 6.53 -9.02 1.96
N GLY A 4 7.77 -8.94 1.43
CA GLY A 4 8.49 -10.08 0.83
C GLY A 4 7.95 -10.57 -0.52
N ALA A 5 6.77 -10.11 -0.94
CA ALA A 5 6.10 -10.44 -2.20
C ALA A 5 5.52 -9.17 -2.87
N PRO A 6 5.35 -9.17 -4.20
CA PRO A 6 4.74 -8.03 -4.89
C PRO A 6 3.28 -7.83 -4.43
N PRO A 7 2.80 -6.57 -4.37
CA PRO A 7 1.42 -6.28 -3.96
C PRO A 7 0.39 -6.81 -4.97
N PHE A 8 0.73 -6.87 -6.25
CA PHE A 8 -0.05 -7.47 -7.33
C PHE A 8 0.91 -7.95 -8.44
N GLU A 9 0.47 -8.91 -9.26
CA GLU A 9 1.20 -9.45 -10.41
C GLU A 9 0.89 -8.68 -11.69
N ARG A 10 -0.37 -8.22 -11.84
CA ARG A 10 -0.82 -7.46 -13.02
C ARG A 10 -1.62 -6.22 -12.61
N PRO A 11 -1.40 -5.06 -13.25
CA PRO A 11 -2.15 -3.84 -12.99
C PRO A 11 -3.47 -3.82 -13.78
N ASP A 12 -4.26 -4.90 -13.71
CA ASP A 12 -5.53 -5.02 -14.42
C ASP A 12 -6.56 -5.81 -13.60
N ASP A 13 -7.82 -5.77 -14.04
CA ASP A 13 -8.95 -6.37 -13.33
C ASP A 13 -8.90 -7.91 -13.24
N ALA A 14 -8.01 -8.57 -14.00
CA ALA A 14 -7.82 -10.01 -13.90
C ALA A 14 -7.03 -10.41 -12.65
N ASP A 15 -6.34 -9.46 -11.99
CA ASP A 15 -5.64 -9.68 -10.74
C ASP A 15 -6.51 -9.29 -9.52
N PRO A 16 -6.94 -10.25 -8.69
CA PRO A 16 -7.74 -9.97 -7.50
C PRO A 16 -7.02 -9.04 -6.50
N ARG A 17 -5.69 -9.10 -6.42
CA ARG A 17 -4.91 -8.26 -5.51
C ARG A 17 -4.93 -6.80 -5.97
N PHE A 18 -4.78 -6.59 -7.27
CA PHE A 18 -4.92 -5.25 -7.86
C PHE A 18 -6.32 -4.68 -7.60
N GLN A 19 -7.37 -5.48 -7.75
CA GLN A 19 -8.74 -5.08 -7.43
C GLN A 19 -8.94 -4.67 -5.96
N MET A 20 -8.35 -5.42 -5.01
CA MET A 20 -8.41 -5.07 -3.60
C MET A 20 -7.71 -3.72 -3.33
N ILE A 21 -6.52 -3.53 -3.89
CA ILE A 21 -5.76 -2.27 -3.75
C ILE A 21 -6.51 -1.10 -4.38
N ALA A 22 -7.07 -1.28 -5.57
CA ALA A 22 -7.84 -0.24 -6.26
C ALA A 22 -9.09 0.20 -5.48
N LYS A 23 -9.65 -0.70 -4.67
CA LYS A 23 -10.79 -0.42 -3.78
C LYS A 23 -10.38 0.12 -2.40
N GLY A 24 -9.09 0.32 -2.15
CA GLY A 24 -8.58 0.76 -0.84
C GLY A 24 -8.55 -0.34 0.23
N LEU A 25 -8.75 -1.61 -0.14
CA LEU A 25 -8.83 -2.76 0.76
C LEU A 25 -7.46 -3.42 1.01
N MET A 26 -6.38 -2.65 0.91
CA MET A 26 -5.02 -3.17 1.03
C MET A 26 -4.71 -3.68 2.44
N SER A 27 -5.22 -3.01 3.49
CA SER A 27 -5.03 -3.48 4.87
C SER A 27 -5.71 -4.83 5.09
N ASP A 28 -6.94 -5.00 4.61
CA ASP A 28 -7.67 -6.27 4.70
C ASP A 28 -6.94 -7.38 3.93
N MET A 29 -6.33 -7.05 2.78
CA MET A 29 -5.49 -7.97 2.02
C MET A 29 -4.29 -8.45 2.84
N LEU A 30 -3.57 -7.53 3.49
CA LEU A 30 -2.42 -7.87 4.33
C LEU A 30 -2.82 -8.72 5.54
N ASP A 31 -3.98 -8.46 6.14
CA ASP A 31 -4.51 -9.24 7.25
C ASP A 31 -4.86 -10.67 6.79
N SER A 32 -5.45 -10.81 5.60
CA SER A 32 -5.72 -12.13 5.01
C SER A 32 -4.46 -12.95 4.73
N TRP A 33 -3.31 -12.29 4.60
CA TRP A 33 -2.00 -12.91 4.40
C TRP A 33 -1.25 -13.17 5.70
N GLY A 34 -1.83 -12.84 6.86
CA GLY A 34 -1.18 -12.98 8.17
C GLY A 34 -0.01 -12.01 8.35
N MET A 35 -0.05 -10.85 7.70
CA MET A 35 1.01 -9.83 7.79
C MET A 35 0.83 -8.89 8.99
N ASP A 36 0.61 -9.47 10.17
CA ASP A 36 0.37 -8.73 11.43
C ASP A 36 1.61 -7.91 11.86
N HIS A 37 2.79 -8.33 11.42
CA HIS A 37 4.05 -7.65 11.67
C HIS A 37 4.20 -6.32 10.91
N VAL A 38 3.37 -6.08 9.89
CA VAL A 38 3.40 -4.82 9.14
C VAL A 38 2.66 -3.76 9.95
N SER A 39 3.41 -2.80 10.49
CA SER A 39 2.86 -1.77 11.36
C SER A 39 1.83 -0.88 10.66
N ALA A 40 0.94 -0.29 11.45
CA ALA A 40 -0.08 0.65 10.94
C ALA A 40 0.54 1.81 10.15
N SER A 41 1.73 2.29 10.55
CA SER A 41 2.44 3.38 9.86
C SER A 41 2.91 2.97 8.45
N VAL A 42 3.37 1.71 8.28
CA VAL A 42 3.70 1.20 6.93
C VAL A 42 2.43 1.09 6.09
N ARG A 43 1.36 0.53 6.66
CA ARG A 43 0.08 0.35 5.96
C ARG A 43 -0.47 1.68 5.47
N ASP A 44 -0.41 2.71 6.30
CA ASP A 44 -0.79 4.08 5.95
C ASP A 44 0.03 4.60 4.76
N LEU A 45 1.37 4.51 4.83
CA LEU A 45 2.24 4.94 3.75
C LEU A 45 1.93 4.23 2.43
N MET A 46 1.87 2.89 2.45
CA MET A 46 1.60 2.10 1.25
C MET A 46 0.23 2.43 0.65
N SER A 47 -0.79 2.67 1.48
CA SER A 47 -2.15 2.99 1.02
C SER A 47 -2.20 4.33 0.29
N LYS A 48 -1.37 5.30 0.70
CA LYS A 48 -1.26 6.62 0.09
C LYS A 48 -0.33 6.64 -1.14
N MET A 49 0.51 5.62 -1.30
CA MET A 49 1.36 5.46 -2.50
C MET A 49 0.64 4.68 -3.61
N LEU A 50 -0.14 3.66 -3.26
CA LEU A 50 -0.76 2.71 -4.20
C LEU A 50 -2.21 3.07 -4.55
N ILE A 51 -2.51 4.37 -4.67
CA ILE A 51 -3.84 4.85 -5.06
C ILE A 51 -4.07 4.62 -6.56
N VAL A 52 -5.11 3.89 -6.93
CA VAL A 52 -5.39 3.53 -8.34
C VAL A 52 -6.44 4.44 -8.97
N ASP A 53 -7.48 4.84 -8.22
CA ASP A 53 -8.63 5.61 -8.70
C ASP A 53 -8.24 7.02 -9.18
N ASP A 54 -7.45 7.74 -8.37
CA ASP A 54 -7.02 9.09 -8.66
C ASP A 54 -5.52 9.27 -8.34
N PRO A 55 -4.64 9.22 -9.36
CA PRO A 55 -3.20 9.37 -9.19
C PRO A 55 -2.78 10.71 -8.57
N SER A 56 -3.59 11.76 -8.65
CA SER A 56 -3.26 13.08 -8.08
C SER A 56 -3.29 13.10 -6.56
N ARG A 57 -3.96 12.11 -5.94
CA ARG A 57 -4.00 11.92 -4.49
C ARG A 57 -2.78 11.15 -3.95
N ARG A 58 -1.94 10.58 -4.83
CA ARG A 58 -0.72 9.90 -4.40
C ARG A 58 0.23 10.89 -3.76
N LEU A 59 0.91 10.45 -2.71
CA LEU A 59 1.97 11.27 -2.12
C LEU A 59 3.07 11.56 -3.15
N THR A 60 3.52 12.80 -3.19
CA THR A 60 4.77 13.15 -3.87
C THR A 60 5.96 12.56 -3.14
N VAL A 61 7.12 12.54 -3.78
CA VAL A 61 8.36 12.04 -3.15
C VAL A 61 8.72 12.86 -1.91
N GLU A 62 8.50 14.18 -1.94
CA GLU A 62 8.73 15.07 -0.80
C GLU A 62 7.79 14.74 0.36
N GLN A 63 6.52 14.45 0.08
CA GLN A 63 5.56 14.05 1.09
C GLN A 63 5.86 12.66 1.66
N ILE A 64 6.34 11.72 0.84
CA ILE A 64 6.82 10.41 1.29
C ILE A 64 8.01 10.60 2.24
N ALA A 65 8.96 11.45 1.90
CA ALA A 65 10.13 11.71 2.74
C ALA A 65 9.75 12.24 4.14
N MET A 66 8.66 12.99 4.25
CA MET A 66 8.12 13.50 5.51
C MET A 66 7.23 12.51 6.27
N HIS A 67 6.94 11.34 5.70
CA HIS A 67 6.04 10.38 6.34
C HIS A 67 6.64 9.82 7.64
N PRO A 68 5.85 9.66 8.73
CA PRO A 68 6.36 9.20 10.03
C PRO A 68 7.20 7.92 9.97
N TRP A 69 6.76 6.94 9.16
CA TRP A 69 7.52 5.70 8.95
C TRP A 69 8.93 5.93 8.35
N ILE A 70 9.09 6.89 7.44
CA ILE A 70 10.38 7.21 6.82
C ILE A 70 11.29 7.97 7.79
N GLN A 71 10.71 8.83 8.62
CA GLN A 71 11.44 9.61 9.63
C GLN A 71 11.87 8.78 10.86
N GLY A 72 11.48 7.50 10.93
CA GLY A 72 11.83 6.61 12.05
C GLY A 72 11.08 6.92 13.34
N GLY A 73 9.88 7.51 13.24
CA GLY A 73 8.99 7.76 14.37
C GLY A 73 8.41 6.48 14.99
#